data_AF-A0A0A2JFE2-F1
#
_entry.id   AF-A0A0A2JFE2-F1
#
_cell.length_a   1.000
_cell.length_b   1.000
_cell.length_c   1.000
_cell.angle_alpha   90.00
_cell.angle_beta   90.00
_cell.angle_gamma   90.00
#
_symmetry.space_group_name_H-M   'P 1'
#
loop_
_entity.id
_entity.type
_entity.pdbx_description
1 polymer ?
#
loop_
_entity_poly.entity_id
_entity_poly.type
_entity_poly.pdbx_seq_one_letter_code
_entity_poly.pdbx_strand_id
1 'polypeptide(L)'
;MDVESSSQNSTEETLDDQTSIHSIETSSTKLTIIKDSVEIFEEQLKNNWARQKIPKGMKKKFQQTRVAQKTATSRIFFDNGGFKAWFTYFLATEGKAHFKGRRNRSDTIAAFQQLPFADQANVARKVASKRPHPSVSNAIRNISENFQDAGVLEARLNEVRQHSSPAESLIGTIVSSRNMMSGIAERSQESGTSQHLVLEEASLLGIAEVFDQYMCSAIRKDAIQSEGSTCFKAAVTMNFPFHGLVDCLMSLAIYETKVQYLAMSLFNVHVESAGQVRYVVLNEGAKLLPSPEMTLKGALDEAIVRTLGPEIYGAIQASRMRRKELEEGNNVTECVSMMLTSRPNEGAIINLSLGLKGGAQIQKKLYT
;
A
#
# COMPACT_ATOMS: atom_id res chain seq x y z
N MET A 1 -17.86 -58.25 51.63
CA MET A 1 -16.81 -58.82 52.47
C MET A 1 -15.62 -59.05 51.56
N ASP A 2 -14.82 -58.00 51.36
CA ASP A 2 -13.56 -57.74 52.08
C ASP A 2 -12.41 -58.39 51.27
N VAL A 3 -11.25 -57.83 50.99
CA VAL A 3 -10.53 -56.59 51.34
C VAL A 3 -9.33 -56.53 50.35
N GLU A 4 -8.84 -55.31 50.07
CA GLU A 4 -7.47 -54.82 49.74
C GLU A 4 -6.33 -55.83 49.41
N SER A 5 -5.25 -55.54 48.67
CA SER A 5 -4.54 -54.31 48.31
C SER A 5 -3.45 -54.71 47.30
N SER A 6 -3.00 -53.81 46.42
CA SER A 6 -1.58 -53.38 46.34
C SER A 6 -1.37 -52.43 45.17
N SER A 7 -1.16 -51.17 45.50
CA SER A 7 -0.65 -50.11 44.64
C SER A 7 0.88 -50.13 44.61
N GLN A 8 1.49 -50.01 43.43
CA GLN A 8 2.79 -49.33 43.19
C GLN A 8 2.74 -48.75 41.76
N ASN A 9 2.51 -47.46 41.59
CA ASN A 9 3.50 -46.36 41.54
C ASN A 9 4.28 -46.30 40.21
N SER A 10 3.85 -45.40 39.32
CA SER A 10 4.67 -44.82 38.26
C SER A 10 4.11 -43.45 37.90
N THR A 11 4.56 -42.46 38.67
CA THR A 11 4.42 -41.02 38.39
C THR A 11 5.80 -40.56 37.93
N GLU A 12 5.98 -40.34 36.63
CA GLU A 12 6.91 -39.34 36.06
C GLU A 12 6.80 -39.34 34.53
N GLU A 13 7.17 -38.20 33.94
CA GLU A 13 7.23 -37.90 32.49
C GLU A 13 5.91 -37.61 31.76
N THR A 14 5.41 -36.39 31.91
CA THR A 14 4.70 -35.69 30.81
C THR A 14 4.82 -34.18 31.01
N LEU A 15 6.03 -33.63 30.93
CA LEU A 15 6.21 -32.18 30.91
C LEU A 15 7.45 -31.71 30.13
N ASP A 16 7.79 -32.34 29.00
CA ASP A 16 8.88 -31.85 28.13
C ASP A 16 8.60 -31.93 26.61
N ASP A 17 7.46 -32.51 26.20
CA ASP A 17 7.22 -32.79 24.78
C ASP A 17 6.45 -31.67 24.04
N GLN A 18 5.61 -30.89 24.75
CA GLN A 18 4.82 -29.82 24.14
C GLN A 18 5.65 -28.56 23.82
N THR A 19 6.68 -28.27 24.63
CA THR A 19 7.62 -27.15 24.41
C THR A 19 8.53 -27.39 23.20
N SER A 20 8.90 -28.65 22.97
CA SER A 20 9.73 -29.06 21.83
C SER A 20 8.97 -28.98 20.51
N ILE A 21 7.72 -29.46 20.47
CA ILE A 21 6.89 -29.43 19.25
C ILE A 21 6.55 -27.99 18.84
N HIS A 22 6.15 -27.13 19.79
CA HIS A 22 5.86 -25.73 19.50
C HIS A 22 7.11 -24.97 19.01
N SER A 23 8.29 -25.26 19.56
CA SER A 23 9.56 -24.64 19.13
C SER A 23 9.96 -25.06 17.71
N ILE A 24 9.70 -26.32 17.35
CA ILE A 24 9.99 -26.88 16.01
C ILE A 24 9.04 -26.31 14.95
N GLU A 25 7.74 -26.21 15.25
CA GLU A 25 6.75 -25.63 14.32
C GLU A 25 6.98 -24.13 14.09
N THR A 26 7.35 -23.39 15.15
CA THR A 26 7.65 -21.95 15.05
C THR A 26 8.93 -21.73 14.23
N SER A 27 9.94 -22.58 14.39
CA SER A 27 11.19 -22.52 13.62
C SER A 27 10.99 -22.88 12.14
N SER A 28 10.20 -23.92 11.86
CA SER A 28 9.86 -24.36 10.49
C SER A 28 9.07 -23.29 9.73
N THR A 29 8.07 -22.68 10.39
CA THR A 29 7.26 -21.60 9.83
C THR A 29 8.11 -20.36 9.52
N LYS A 30 8.99 -19.99 10.46
CA LYS A 30 9.93 -18.89 10.29
C LYS A 30 10.87 -19.11 9.10
N LEU A 31 11.44 -20.30 8.96
CA LEU A 31 12.33 -20.65 7.84
C LEU A 31 11.62 -20.54 6.49
N THR A 32 10.34 -20.94 6.45
CA THR A 32 9.49 -20.83 5.27
C THR A 32 9.27 -19.36 4.89
N ILE A 33 8.88 -18.51 5.84
CA ILE A 33 8.71 -17.06 5.63
C ILE A 33 10.01 -16.43 5.10
N ILE A 34 11.16 -16.77 5.70
CA ILE A 34 12.46 -16.25 5.25
C ILE A 34 12.76 -16.67 3.81
N LYS A 35 12.53 -17.94 3.48
CA LYS A 35 12.78 -18.48 2.13
C LYS A 35 11.89 -17.77 1.10
N ASP A 36 10.59 -17.74 1.34
CA ASP A 36 9.62 -17.17 0.41
C ASP A 36 9.84 -15.66 0.22
N SER A 37 10.22 -14.96 1.29
CA SER A 37 10.57 -13.53 1.23
C SER A 37 11.80 -13.28 0.35
N VAL A 38 12.84 -14.12 0.47
CA VAL A 38 14.02 -14.01 -0.40
C VAL A 38 13.62 -14.20 -1.87
N GLU A 39 12.75 -15.18 -2.16
CA GLU A 39 12.27 -15.42 -3.53
C GLU A 39 11.50 -14.22 -4.09
N ILE A 40 10.59 -13.63 -3.31
CA ILE A 40 9.80 -12.44 -3.69
C ILE A 40 10.71 -11.24 -4.02
N PHE A 41 11.71 -10.98 -3.18
CA PHE A 41 12.61 -9.84 -3.39
C PHE A 41 13.60 -10.11 -4.53
N GLU A 42 14.07 -11.34 -4.67
CA GLU A 42 14.95 -11.77 -5.75
C GLU A 42 14.25 -11.69 -7.12
N GLU A 43 12.95 -11.97 -7.19
CA GLU A 43 12.16 -11.85 -8.42
C GLU A 43 12.26 -10.43 -9.03
N GLN A 44 12.40 -9.40 -8.19
CA GLN A 44 12.56 -8.01 -8.63
C GLN A 44 13.89 -7.75 -9.35
N LEU A 45 14.84 -8.68 -9.26
CA LEU A 45 16.15 -8.61 -9.91
C LEU A 45 16.22 -9.44 -11.20
N LYS A 46 15.28 -10.37 -11.43
CA LYS A 46 15.35 -11.36 -12.52
C LYS A 46 14.82 -10.82 -13.85
N ASN A 47 13.75 -10.05 -13.81
CA ASN A 47 13.06 -9.61 -15.03
C ASN A 47 13.74 -8.41 -15.68
N ASN A 48 13.61 -8.30 -17.01
CA ASN A 48 14.13 -7.16 -17.75
C ASN A 48 13.51 -5.84 -17.22
N TRP A 49 14.36 -4.86 -16.91
CA TRP A 49 13.93 -3.51 -16.56
C TRP A 49 13.35 -2.77 -17.78
N ALA A 50 12.04 -2.85 -17.96
CA ALA A 50 11.33 -2.18 -19.06
C ALA A 50 10.92 -0.72 -18.75
N ARG A 51 11.18 -0.21 -17.53
CA ARG A 51 10.70 1.11 -17.09
C ARG A 51 11.65 2.20 -17.58
N GLN A 52 11.13 3.17 -18.33
CA GLN A 52 11.90 4.33 -18.79
C GLN A 52 12.05 5.43 -17.73
N LYS A 53 11.18 5.46 -16.70
CA LYS A 53 11.18 6.48 -15.65
C LYS A 53 11.33 5.85 -14.26
N ILE A 54 11.94 6.60 -13.34
CA ILE A 54 12.04 6.22 -11.92
C ILE A 54 10.63 6.07 -11.35
N PRO A 55 10.31 4.97 -10.64
CA PRO A 55 9.01 4.78 -10.01
C PRO A 55 8.58 6.00 -9.17
N LYS A 56 7.32 6.42 -9.32
CA LYS A 56 6.77 7.58 -8.62
C LYS A 56 6.93 7.40 -7.10
N GLY A 57 7.38 8.45 -6.42
CA GLY A 57 7.57 8.46 -4.97
C GLY A 57 8.83 7.75 -4.46
N MET A 58 9.60 7.08 -5.32
CA MET A 58 10.80 6.34 -4.93
C MET A 58 11.86 7.23 -4.26
N LYS A 59 12.14 8.40 -4.84
CA LYS A 59 13.11 9.36 -4.27
C LYS A 59 12.71 9.84 -2.88
N LYS A 60 11.43 10.21 -2.71
CA LYS A 60 10.87 10.63 -1.42
C LYS A 60 10.97 9.51 -0.38
N LYS A 61 10.61 8.28 -0.75
CA LYS A 61 10.70 7.11 0.13
C LYS A 61 12.15 6.78 0.49
N PHE A 62 13.09 6.96 -0.43
CA PHE A 62 14.52 6.81 -0.15
C PHE A 62 15.00 7.82 0.90
N GLN A 63 14.66 9.11 0.73
CA GLN A 63 14.97 10.15 1.71
C GLN A 63 14.34 9.84 3.08
N GLN A 64 13.09 9.38 3.11
CA GLN A 64 12.41 8.95 4.34
C GLN A 64 13.14 7.76 5.00
N THR A 65 13.57 6.77 4.22
CA THR A 65 14.36 5.64 4.75
C THR A 65 15.65 6.13 5.40
N ARG A 66 16.34 7.12 4.83
CA ARG A 66 17.59 7.67 5.39
C ARG A 66 17.43 8.34 6.76
N VAL A 67 16.22 8.77 7.13
CA VAL A 67 15.93 9.36 8.44
C VAL A 67 15.04 8.48 9.33
N ALA A 68 14.59 7.32 8.82
CA ALA A 68 13.78 6.38 9.57
C ALA A 68 14.56 5.69 10.69
N GLN A 69 13.84 5.19 11.70
CA GLN A 69 14.40 4.39 12.79
C GLN A 69 15.09 3.13 12.24
N LYS A 70 16.17 2.70 12.90
CA LYS A 70 16.94 1.51 12.52
C LYS A 70 16.13 0.21 12.56
N THR A 71 15.00 0.20 13.26
CA THR A 71 14.06 -0.91 13.38
C THR A 71 13.09 -1.00 12.20
N ALA A 72 12.95 0.04 11.38
CA ALA A 72 12.05 0.00 10.23
C ALA A 72 12.61 -0.93 9.14
N THR A 73 11.81 -1.86 8.61
CA THR A 73 12.25 -2.86 7.61
C THR A 73 12.95 -2.22 6.39
N SER A 74 12.41 -1.12 5.86
CA SER A 74 13.07 -0.41 4.74
C SER A 74 14.47 0.10 5.11
N ARG A 75 14.66 0.56 6.36
CA ARG A 75 15.95 0.99 6.89
C ARG A 75 16.88 -0.19 7.11
N ILE A 76 16.38 -1.31 7.65
CA ILE A 76 17.14 -2.55 7.81
C ILE A 76 17.70 -3.03 6.46
N PHE A 77 16.88 -3.02 5.40
CA PHE A 77 17.31 -3.42 4.06
C PHE A 77 18.39 -2.51 3.50
N PHE A 78 18.24 -1.21 3.69
CA PHE A 78 19.24 -0.25 3.25
C PHE A 78 20.57 -0.42 4.00
N ASP A 79 20.53 -0.51 5.33
CA ASP A 79 21.73 -0.58 6.16
C ASP A 79 22.49 -1.92 6.01
N ASN A 80 21.78 -3.04 5.78
CA ASN A 80 22.39 -4.38 5.74
C ASN A 80 22.59 -4.94 4.32
N GLY A 81 21.89 -4.41 3.33
CA GLY A 81 21.95 -4.88 1.94
C GLY A 81 22.15 -3.77 0.90
N GLY A 82 22.34 -2.52 1.35
CA GLY A 82 22.59 -1.37 0.51
C GLY A 82 21.39 -0.97 -0.35
N PHE A 83 21.66 -0.08 -1.33
CA PHE A 83 20.62 0.44 -2.23
C PHE A 83 19.91 -0.65 -3.01
N LYS A 84 20.60 -1.72 -3.42
CA LYS A 84 20.01 -2.85 -4.15
C LYS A 84 18.94 -3.57 -3.34
N ALA A 85 19.24 -3.94 -2.09
CA ALA A 85 18.26 -4.63 -1.25
C ALA A 85 17.07 -3.71 -0.94
N TRP A 86 17.35 -2.43 -0.62
CA TRP A 86 16.29 -1.44 -0.42
C TRP A 86 15.41 -1.28 -1.67
N PHE A 87 16.00 -1.24 -2.85
CA PHE A 87 15.31 -1.11 -4.13
C PHE A 87 14.37 -2.29 -4.39
N THR A 88 14.82 -3.53 -4.16
CA THR A 88 13.96 -4.71 -4.32
C THR A 88 12.82 -4.73 -3.32
N TYR A 89 13.08 -4.31 -2.08
CA TYR A 89 12.05 -4.19 -1.05
C TYR A 89 11.00 -3.14 -1.44
N PHE A 90 11.44 -1.97 -1.89
CA PHE A 90 10.54 -0.91 -2.37
C PHE A 90 9.64 -1.42 -3.51
N LEU A 91 10.22 -2.04 -4.54
CA LEU A 91 9.43 -2.53 -5.67
C LEU A 91 8.44 -3.63 -5.25
N ALA A 92 8.84 -4.47 -4.30
CA ALA A 92 8.00 -5.55 -3.83
C ALA A 92 6.84 -5.11 -2.94
N THR A 93 6.97 -3.96 -2.29
CA THR A 93 5.98 -3.43 -1.33
C THR A 93 5.12 -2.33 -1.93
N GLU A 94 5.64 -1.55 -2.87
CA GLU A 94 4.96 -0.38 -3.45
C GLU A 94 4.39 -0.68 -4.86
N GLY A 95 4.58 -1.90 -5.36
CA GLY A 95 4.06 -2.35 -6.66
C GLY A 95 2.55 -2.62 -6.63
N LYS A 96 1.78 -1.80 -7.37
CA LYS A 96 0.29 -1.87 -7.43
C LYS A 96 -0.28 -2.81 -8.51
N ALA A 97 0.49 -3.76 -9.02
CA ALA A 97 0.00 -4.64 -10.08
C ALA A 97 -0.92 -5.73 -9.52
N HIS A 98 -2.08 -5.93 -10.12
CA HIS A 98 -2.92 -7.12 -9.89
C HIS A 98 -2.34 -8.28 -10.69
N PHE A 99 -1.78 -9.28 -10.01
CA PHE A 99 -1.33 -10.52 -10.61
C PHE A 99 -1.72 -11.70 -9.73
N LYS A 100 -1.84 -12.89 -10.32
CA LYS A 100 -2.17 -14.14 -9.61
C LYS A 100 -1.08 -14.42 -8.56
N GLY A 101 -1.46 -14.60 -7.30
CA GLY A 101 -0.53 -14.79 -6.18
C GLY A 101 -0.21 -13.53 -5.35
N ARG A 102 -0.86 -12.39 -5.63
CA ARG A 102 -0.67 -11.14 -4.87
C ARG A 102 -1.00 -11.28 -3.38
N ARG A 103 -2.07 -12.00 -3.01
CA ARG A 103 -2.47 -12.21 -1.61
C ARG A 103 -1.37 -12.93 -0.84
N ASN A 104 -0.95 -14.10 -1.32
CA ASN A 104 0.17 -14.85 -0.75
C ASN A 104 1.44 -13.98 -0.63
N ARG A 105 1.79 -13.21 -1.66
CA ARG A 105 2.94 -12.29 -1.58
C ARG A 105 2.77 -11.23 -0.47
N SER A 106 1.59 -10.63 -0.38
CA SER A 106 1.27 -9.61 0.64
C SER A 106 1.36 -10.21 2.04
N ASP A 107 0.79 -11.40 2.22
CA ASP A 107 0.79 -12.13 3.49
C ASP A 107 2.22 -12.53 3.89
N THR A 108 3.02 -13.04 2.95
CA THR A 108 4.43 -13.36 3.19
C THR A 108 5.23 -12.11 3.57
N ILE A 109 5.03 -10.98 2.88
CA ILE A 109 5.71 -9.72 3.22
C ILE A 109 5.27 -9.20 4.59
N ALA A 110 3.98 -9.28 4.92
CA ALA A 110 3.45 -8.86 6.21
C ALA A 110 4.03 -9.72 7.34
N ALA A 111 4.04 -11.05 7.18
CA ALA A 111 4.65 -11.98 8.12
C ALA A 111 6.17 -11.73 8.26
N PHE A 112 6.85 -11.45 7.15
CA PHE A 112 8.26 -11.10 7.13
C PHE A 112 8.58 -9.82 7.91
N GLN A 113 7.74 -8.79 7.82
CA GLN A 113 7.91 -7.53 8.55
C GLN A 113 7.79 -7.71 10.07
N GLN A 114 7.12 -8.77 10.52
CA GLN A 114 7.03 -9.14 11.95
C GLN A 114 8.23 -9.96 12.44
N LEU A 115 9.13 -10.41 11.55
CA LEU A 115 10.31 -11.17 11.97
C LEU A 115 11.28 -10.30 12.79
N PRO A 116 12.08 -10.90 13.69
CA PRO A 116 13.13 -10.19 14.39
C PRO A 116 14.13 -9.51 13.45
N PHE A 117 14.75 -8.43 13.94
CA PHE A 117 15.76 -7.66 13.20
C PHE A 117 16.83 -8.53 12.55
N ALA A 118 17.34 -9.55 13.28
CA ALA A 118 18.39 -10.42 12.79
C ALA A 118 18.00 -11.18 11.50
N ASP A 119 16.74 -11.60 11.41
CA ASP A 119 16.21 -12.33 10.25
C ASP A 119 15.94 -11.40 9.08
N GLN A 120 15.36 -10.22 9.34
CA GLN A 120 15.16 -9.20 8.31
C GLN A 120 16.51 -8.76 7.71
N ALA A 121 17.52 -8.54 8.55
CA ALA A 121 18.87 -8.21 8.14
C ALA A 121 19.54 -9.35 7.35
N ASN A 122 19.30 -10.62 7.73
CA ASN A 122 19.78 -11.78 6.99
C ASN A 122 19.18 -11.86 5.59
N VAL A 123 17.87 -11.64 5.46
CA VAL A 123 17.20 -11.59 4.15
C VAL A 123 17.76 -10.45 3.29
N ALA A 124 17.95 -9.25 3.86
CA ALA A 124 18.55 -8.13 3.14
C ALA A 124 19.95 -8.47 2.58
N ARG A 125 20.80 -9.13 3.38
CA ARG A 125 22.13 -9.61 2.92
C ARG A 125 22.01 -10.66 1.82
N LYS A 126 21.11 -11.63 1.97
CA LYS A 126 20.87 -12.68 0.97
C LYS A 126 20.39 -12.11 -0.36
N VAL A 127 19.52 -11.11 -0.35
CA VAL A 127 19.07 -10.43 -1.57
C VAL A 127 20.20 -9.60 -2.17
N ALA A 128 21.00 -8.94 -1.33
CA ALA A 128 22.16 -8.16 -1.76
C ALA A 128 23.25 -9.01 -2.45
N SER A 129 23.36 -10.32 -2.15
CA SER A 129 24.31 -11.20 -2.83
C SER A 129 23.81 -11.72 -4.19
N LYS A 130 22.52 -11.54 -4.52
CA LYS A 130 21.96 -11.99 -5.80
C LYS A 130 22.46 -11.12 -6.95
N ARG A 131 22.74 -11.78 -8.08
CA ARG A 131 23.15 -11.14 -9.33
C ARG A 131 21.89 -10.66 -10.08
N PRO A 132 21.72 -9.35 -10.30
CA PRO A 132 20.59 -8.85 -11.07
C PRO A 132 20.77 -9.08 -12.57
N HIS A 133 19.65 -9.07 -13.29
CA HIS A 133 19.66 -8.92 -14.73
C HIS A 133 20.44 -7.65 -15.13
N PRO A 134 21.21 -7.65 -16.25
CA PRO A 134 22.04 -6.50 -16.63
C PRO A 134 21.27 -5.17 -16.72
N SER A 135 20.06 -5.17 -17.28
CA SER A 135 19.22 -3.96 -17.36
C SER A 135 18.76 -3.47 -15.98
N VAL A 136 18.51 -4.36 -15.02
CA VAL A 136 18.19 -3.99 -13.64
C VAL A 136 19.43 -3.44 -12.93
N SER A 137 20.62 -4.02 -13.17
CA SER A 137 21.88 -3.49 -12.64
C SER A 137 22.14 -2.06 -13.11
N ASN A 138 21.92 -1.79 -14.40
CA ASN A 138 22.04 -0.44 -14.96
C ASN A 138 21.01 0.52 -14.36
N ALA A 139 19.76 0.08 -14.19
CA ALA A 139 18.72 0.89 -13.56
C ALA A 139 19.06 1.24 -12.10
N ILE A 140 19.50 0.26 -11.31
CA ILE A 140 19.92 0.45 -9.91
C ILE A 140 21.04 1.48 -9.84
N ARG A 141 22.07 1.37 -10.70
CA ARG A 141 23.19 2.32 -10.75
C ARG A 141 22.71 3.74 -11.07
N ASN A 142 21.98 3.92 -12.17
CA ASN A 142 21.52 5.23 -12.62
C ASN A 142 20.61 5.91 -11.59
N ILE A 143 19.74 5.14 -10.93
CA ILE A 143 18.82 5.68 -9.91
C ILE A 143 19.61 6.05 -8.64
N SER A 144 20.57 5.21 -8.22
CA SER A 144 21.41 5.49 -7.06
C SER A 144 22.23 6.76 -7.25
N GLU A 145 22.85 6.95 -8.42
CA GLU A 145 23.62 8.16 -8.77
C GLU A 145 22.72 9.40 -8.72
N ASN A 146 21.53 9.35 -9.35
CA ASN A 146 20.56 10.45 -9.31
C ASN A 146 20.15 10.85 -7.89
N PHE A 147 20.05 9.89 -6.97
CA PHE A 147 19.65 10.15 -5.59
C PHE A 147 20.80 10.69 -4.74
N GLN A 148 22.05 10.36 -5.08
CA GLN A 148 23.24 10.91 -4.41
C GLN A 148 23.47 12.37 -4.82
N ASP A 149 23.39 12.69 -6.12
CA ASP A 149 23.57 14.07 -6.62
C ASP A 149 22.52 15.03 -6.04
N ALA A 150 21.28 14.57 -5.91
CA ALA A 150 20.22 15.34 -5.29
C ALA A 150 20.44 15.58 -3.78
N GLY A 151 21.03 14.61 -3.08
CA GLY A 151 21.33 14.73 -1.65
C GLY A 151 22.45 15.73 -1.35
N VAL A 152 23.42 15.89 -2.26
CA VAL A 152 24.49 16.91 -2.15
C VAL A 152 23.94 18.32 -2.38
N LEU A 153 23.02 18.48 -3.33
CA LEU A 153 22.32 19.76 -3.58
C LEU A 153 21.43 20.19 -2.41
N GLU A 154 20.69 19.27 -1.80
CA GLU A 154 19.86 19.57 -0.61
C GLU A 154 20.69 19.87 0.65
N ALA A 155 21.84 19.22 0.82
CA ALA A 155 22.75 19.51 1.93
C ALA A 155 23.33 20.94 1.84
N ARG A 156 23.72 21.39 0.63
CA ARG A 156 24.21 22.76 0.40
C ARG A 156 23.13 23.82 0.61
N LEU A 157 21.87 23.54 0.25
CA LEU A 157 20.76 24.47 0.47
C LEU A 157 20.40 24.64 1.95
N ASN A 158 20.62 23.61 2.77
CA ASN A 158 20.40 23.69 4.21
C ASN A 158 21.52 24.42 4.96
N GLU A 159 22.78 24.36 4.48
CA GLU A 159 23.89 25.17 5.03
C GLU A 159 23.68 26.68 4.78
N VAL A 160 23.14 27.06 3.62
CA VAL A 160 22.85 28.47 3.31
C VAL A 160 21.71 29.04 4.18
N ARG A 161 20.77 28.21 4.63
CA ARG A 161 19.66 28.63 5.50
C ARG A 161 20.02 28.81 6.97
N GLN A 162 21.14 28.25 7.44
CA GLN A 162 21.55 28.35 8.85
C GLN A 162 22.47 29.55 9.16
N HIS A 163 22.93 30.30 8.15
CA HIS A 163 23.93 31.36 8.35
C HIS A 163 23.48 32.80 8.06
N SER A 164 22.19 33.08 7.92
CA SER A 164 21.71 34.47 7.73
C SER A 164 20.70 34.90 8.79
N SER A 165 21.18 35.39 9.94
CA SER A 165 20.61 36.57 10.63
C SER A 165 21.51 37.05 11.78
N PRO A 166 22.00 38.31 11.76
CA PRO A 166 22.41 39.02 12.97
C PRO A 166 21.62 40.33 13.15
N ALA A 167 21.11 40.54 14.37
CA ALA A 167 21.00 41.80 15.15
C ALA A 167 19.83 41.67 16.13
N GLU A 168 20.14 41.44 17.41
CA GLU A 168 20.01 42.41 18.52
C GLU A 168 18.61 42.42 19.17
N SER A 169 18.38 42.60 20.48
CA SER A 169 19.11 42.48 21.75
C SER A 169 18.28 43.27 22.78
N LEU A 170 18.16 42.72 24.01
CA LEU A 170 17.95 43.38 25.32
C LEU A 170 16.53 43.62 25.94
N ILE A 171 16.40 42.95 27.11
CA ILE A 171 15.82 43.36 28.42
C ILE A 171 14.27 43.40 28.54
N GLY A 172 13.61 42.84 29.56
CA GLY A 172 14.04 42.10 30.75
C GLY A 172 12.91 41.89 31.79
N THR A 173 13.19 41.03 32.76
CA THR A 173 12.73 41.05 34.18
C THR A 173 11.32 40.51 34.59
N ILE A 174 11.35 39.30 35.18
CA ILE A 174 10.81 38.81 36.49
C ILE A 174 9.41 39.26 36.95
N VAL A 175 8.54 38.29 37.33
CA VAL A 175 7.97 38.08 38.71
C VAL A 175 7.19 36.76 38.79
N SER A 176 7.38 36.11 39.94
CA SER A 176 6.84 34.83 40.43
C SER A 176 5.41 34.95 40.99
N SER A 177 4.59 33.89 40.93
CA SER A 177 3.71 33.49 42.05
C SER A 177 3.05 32.11 41.88
N ARG A 178 2.89 31.45 43.05
CA ARG A 178 2.48 30.07 43.34
C ARG A 178 0.95 29.88 43.39
N ASN A 179 0.50 28.64 43.15
CA ASN A 179 -0.40 27.80 43.97
C ASN A 179 -1.09 26.76 43.06
N MET A 180 -0.85 25.45 43.18
CA MET A 180 -1.24 24.44 44.19
C MET A 180 -2.59 23.74 43.92
N MET A 181 -2.50 22.39 43.80
CA MET A 181 -3.53 21.33 43.95
C MET A 181 -4.64 21.28 42.88
N SER A 182 -5.16 20.13 42.41
CA SER A 182 -5.16 18.73 42.85
C SER A 182 -5.65 17.85 41.67
N GLY A 183 -5.41 16.54 41.71
CA GLY A 183 -6.32 15.58 41.07
C GLY A 183 -5.72 14.63 40.04
N ILE A 184 -5.33 13.46 40.54
CA ILE A 184 -5.00 12.21 39.84
C ILE A 184 -6.06 11.84 38.79
N ALA A 185 -5.60 11.48 37.59
CA ALA A 185 -6.19 10.39 36.80
C ALA A 185 -5.13 9.89 35.81
N GLU A 186 -4.50 8.76 36.14
CA GLU A 186 -3.80 7.91 35.18
C GLU A 186 -4.74 7.62 34.00
N ARG A 187 -4.40 8.15 32.83
CA ARG A 187 -4.93 7.63 31.58
C ARG A 187 -3.74 7.09 30.82
N SER A 188 -3.62 5.76 30.90
CA SER A 188 -2.72 4.92 30.12
C SER A 188 -2.55 5.51 28.72
N GLN A 189 -1.35 6.00 28.44
CA GLN A 189 -0.91 6.27 27.09
C GLN A 189 -0.84 4.93 26.36
N GLU A 190 -1.95 4.55 25.74
CA GLU A 190 -1.93 3.58 24.67
C GLU A 190 -1.07 4.17 23.55
N SER A 191 0.16 3.66 23.47
CA SER A 191 1.07 3.87 22.36
C SER A 191 0.42 3.23 21.13
N GLY A 192 -0.41 4.02 20.44
CA GLY A 192 -1.08 3.61 19.21
C GLY A 192 -0.04 3.40 18.12
N THR A 193 0.38 2.15 17.94
CA THR A 193 1.02 1.71 16.70
C THR A 193 0.05 2.07 15.58
N SER A 194 0.42 3.05 14.75
CA SER A 194 -0.45 3.56 13.68
C SER A 194 -0.55 2.49 12.60
N GLN A 195 -1.44 1.51 12.80
CA GLN A 195 -1.70 0.44 11.86
C GLN A 195 -2.40 1.02 10.63
N HIS A 196 -1.82 0.72 9.47
CA HIS A 196 -2.39 1.01 8.17
C HIS A 196 -3.62 0.11 7.98
N LEU A 197 -4.83 0.67 8.09
CA LEU A 197 -6.07 -0.09 7.93
C LEU A 197 -6.35 -0.34 6.44
N VAL A 198 -6.30 -1.61 6.02
CA VAL A 198 -6.68 -2.08 4.69
C VAL A 198 -7.83 -3.07 4.85
N LEU A 199 -8.90 -2.86 4.09
CA LEU A 199 -10.12 -3.66 4.11
C LEU A 199 -10.35 -4.17 2.69
N GLU A 200 -10.67 -5.46 2.55
CA GLU A 200 -10.85 -6.14 1.27
C GLU A 200 -12.15 -6.94 1.30
N GLU A 201 -12.66 -7.31 0.13
CA GLU A 201 -13.78 -8.24 -0.03
C GLU A 201 -15.11 -7.71 0.55
N ALA A 202 -15.57 -6.58 0.00
CA ALA A 202 -16.82 -5.93 0.42
C ALA A 202 -18.07 -6.81 0.17
N SER A 203 -19.11 -6.62 0.97
CA SER A 203 -20.40 -7.30 0.84
C SER A 203 -21.14 -6.87 -0.43
N LEU A 204 -21.88 -7.80 -1.05
CA LEU A 204 -22.68 -7.49 -2.24
C LEU A 204 -23.86 -6.57 -1.94
N LEU A 205 -24.43 -6.68 -0.73
CA LEU A 205 -25.46 -5.76 -0.25
C LEU A 205 -24.88 -4.36 -0.02
N GLY A 206 -23.70 -4.28 0.59
CA GLY A 206 -23.02 -3.03 0.86
C GLY A 206 -22.70 -2.23 -0.40
N ILE A 207 -22.22 -2.88 -1.47
CA ILE A 207 -22.00 -2.16 -2.74
C ILE A 207 -23.31 -1.63 -3.34
N ALA A 208 -24.44 -2.32 -3.13
CA ALA A 208 -25.74 -1.88 -3.64
C ALA A 208 -26.33 -0.70 -2.85
N GLU A 209 -25.86 -0.46 -1.62
CA GLU A 209 -26.19 0.75 -0.85
C GLU A 209 -25.39 1.98 -1.25
N VAL A 210 -24.29 1.80 -1.99
CA VAL A 210 -23.34 2.86 -2.36
C VAL A 210 -23.39 3.18 -3.85
N PHE A 211 -23.57 2.15 -4.69
CA PHE A 211 -23.49 2.22 -6.13
C PHE A 211 -24.81 1.85 -6.79
N ASP A 212 -25.04 2.39 -7.98
CA ASP A 212 -26.18 2.00 -8.80
C ASP A 212 -26.04 0.57 -9.35
N GLN A 213 -27.10 0.11 -10.02
CA GLN A 213 -27.15 -1.23 -10.59
C GLN A 213 -26.06 -1.47 -11.63
N TYR A 214 -25.70 -0.45 -12.43
CA TYR A 214 -24.66 -0.60 -13.45
C TYR A 214 -23.32 -0.87 -12.79
N MET A 215 -22.91 -0.02 -11.85
CA MET A 215 -21.65 -0.15 -11.12
C MET A 215 -21.60 -1.44 -10.29
N CYS A 216 -22.72 -1.85 -9.67
CA CYS A 216 -22.80 -3.15 -8.99
C CYS A 216 -22.54 -4.33 -9.95
N SER A 217 -22.96 -4.22 -11.21
CA SER A 217 -22.66 -5.22 -12.25
C SER A 217 -21.24 -5.11 -12.80
N ALA A 218 -20.61 -3.94 -12.66
CA ALA A 218 -19.30 -3.67 -13.22
C ALA A 218 -18.14 -4.02 -12.29
N ILE A 219 -18.35 -3.90 -10.98
CA ILE A 219 -17.40 -4.34 -9.97
C ILE A 219 -17.27 -5.87 -10.03
N ARG A 220 -16.02 -6.36 -10.08
CA ARG A 220 -15.71 -7.78 -10.13
C ARG A 220 -16.17 -8.47 -8.85
N LYS A 221 -16.65 -9.71 -8.97
CA LYS A 221 -17.02 -10.55 -7.83
C LYS A 221 -16.01 -11.68 -7.72
N ASP A 222 -15.39 -11.79 -6.55
CA ASP A 222 -14.41 -12.81 -6.24
C ASP A 222 -15.09 -13.91 -5.41
N ALA A 223 -14.86 -15.17 -5.78
CA ALA A 223 -15.38 -16.33 -5.07
C ALA A 223 -14.50 -16.62 -3.86
N ILE A 224 -15.11 -16.69 -2.67
CA ILE A 224 -14.44 -16.96 -1.41
C ILE A 224 -14.99 -18.26 -0.85
N GLN A 225 -14.08 -19.13 -0.41
CA GLN A 225 -14.46 -20.33 0.33
C GLN A 225 -14.59 -19.97 1.81
N SER A 226 -15.79 -20.12 2.36
CA SER A 226 -16.09 -19.92 3.78
C SER A 226 -16.90 -21.10 4.29
N GLU A 227 -16.39 -21.79 5.31
CA GLU A 227 -17.11 -22.88 6.01
C GLU A 227 -17.70 -23.96 5.08
N GLY A 228 -16.98 -24.31 4.01
CA GLY A 228 -17.43 -25.32 3.03
C GLY A 228 -18.46 -24.82 2.01
N SER A 229 -18.80 -23.53 2.02
CA SER A 229 -19.65 -22.88 1.02
C SER A 229 -18.86 -21.83 0.23
N THR A 230 -19.16 -21.72 -1.07
CA THR A 230 -18.61 -20.63 -1.89
C THR A 230 -19.55 -19.43 -1.82
N CYS A 231 -19.07 -18.34 -1.23
CA CYS A 231 -19.76 -17.05 -1.25
C CYS A 231 -19.06 -16.07 -2.20
N PHE A 232 -19.79 -15.08 -2.69
CA PHE A 232 -19.23 -14.03 -3.55
C PHE A 232 -19.08 -12.74 -2.76
N LYS A 233 -17.91 -12.10 -2.87
CA LYS A 233 -17.67 -10.73 -2.38
C LYS A 233 -17.27 -9.82 -3.52
N ALA A 234 -17.55 -8.54 -3.37
CA ALA A 234 -17.15 -7.52 -4.32
C ALA A 234 -15.65 -7.24 -4.17
N ALA A 235 -14.94 -7.16 -5.29
CA ALA A 235 -13.52 -6.85 -5.36
C ALA A 235 -13.29 -5.34 -5.16
N VAL A 236 -13.62 -4.88 -3.95
CA VAL A 236 -13.47 -3.51 -3.47
C VAL A 236 -12.51 -3.52 -2.28
N THR A 237 -11.51 -2.65 -2.37
CA THR A 237 -10.52 -2.46 -1.30
C THR A 237 -10.62 -1.02 -0.80
N MET A 238 -10.66 -0.84 0.53
CA MET A 238 -10.51 0.47 1.15
C MET A 238 -9.23 0.52 1.98
N ASN A 239 -8.58 1.66 1.97
CA ASN A 239 -7.31 1.90 2.63
C ASN A 239 -7.34 3.30 3.26
N PHE A 240 -7.03 3.39 4.55
CA PHE A 240 -6.91 4.65 5.29
C PHE A 240 -5.44 4.96 5.62
N PRO A 241 -4.72 5.64 4.73
CA PRO A 241 -3.32 5.99 4.96
C PRO A 241 -3.21 7.07 6.05
N PHE A 242 -2.21 6.95 6.91
CA PHE A 242 -1.95 7.88 8.01
C PHE A 242 -1.14 9.12 7.60
N HIS A 243 -0.69 9.22 6.34
CA HIS A 243 0.13 10.32 5.85
C HIS A 243 -0.16 10.64 4.38
N GLY A 244 0.02 11.90 3.99
CA GLY A 244 -0.23 12.39 2.63
C GLY A 244 -1.53 13.17 2.49
N LEU A 245 -1.91 13.45 1.24
CA LEU A 245 -3.11 14.22 0.88
C LEU A 245 -4.37 13.35 0.68
N VAL A 246 -4.19 12.03 0.60
CA VAL A 246 -5.28 11.08 0.48
C VAL A 246 -5.65 10.63 1.89
N ASP A 247 -6.90 10.78 2.28
CA ASP A 247 -7.40 10.37 3.60
C ASP A 247 -7.96 8.94 3.58
N CYS A 248 -8.59 8.59 2.47
CA CYS A 248 -9.12 7.28 2.20
C CYS A 248 -8.94 6.98 0.71
N LEU A 249 -8.34 5.84 0.40
CA LEU A 249 -8.21 5.31 -0.95
C LEU A 249 -9.15 4.12 -1.09
N MET A 250 -10.10 4.22 -2.02
CA MET A 250 -10.97 3.11 -2.40
C MET A 250 -10.59 2.64 -3.80
N SER A 251 -10.43 1.34 -3.98
CA SER A 251 -10.08 0.71 -5.25
C SER A 251 -11.16 -0.29 -5.65
N LEU A 252 -11.67 -0.16 -6.87
CA LEU A 252 -12.68 -1.03 -7.47
C LEU A 252 -12.01 -1.84 -8.57
N ALA A 253 -12.00 -3.16 -8.46
CA ALA A 253 -11.65 -4.00 -9.61
C ALA A 253 -12.87 -4.14 -10.51
N ILE A 254 -12.70 -3.88 -11.80
CA ILE A 254 -13.77 -3.79 -12.80
C ILE A 254 -13.64 -4.93 -13.80
N TYR A 255 -14.75 -5.55 -14.19
CA TYR A 255 -14.77 -6.56 -15.26
C TYR A 255 -14.28 -5.97 -16.59
N GLU A 256 -13.54 -6.78 -17.36
CA GLU A 256 -12.99 -6.42 -18.68
C GLU A 256 -14.07 -5.91 -19.66
N THR A 257 -15.28 -6.48 -19.59
CA THR A 257 -16.43 -6.11 -20.42
C THR A 257 -16.99 -4.72 -20.15
N LYS A 258 -16.59 -4.09 -19.04
CA LYS A 258 -17.07 -2.77 -18.61
C LYS A 258 -16.03 -1.67 -18.74
N VAL A 259 -14.78 -2.03 -19.07
CA VAL A 259 -13.65 -1.10 -19.17
C VAL A 259 -13.91 0.02 -20.17
N GLN A 260 -14.36 -0.32 -21.38
CA GLN A 260 -14.59 0.67 -22.43
C GLN A 260 -15.64 1.72 -22.02
N TYR A 261 -16.79 1.27 -21.52
CA TYR A 261 -17.85 2.17 -21.11
C TYR A 261 -17.42 3.07 -19.94
N LEU A 262 -16.73 2.53 -18.94
CA LEU A 262 -16.30 3.33 -17.79
C LEU A 262 -15.19 4.32 -18.14
N ALA A 263 -14.25 3.96 -19.02
CA ALA A 263 -13.25 4.88 -19.55
C ALA A 263 -13.91 6.05 -20.29
N MET A 264 -14.91 5.77 -21.13
CA MET A 264 -15.69 6.77 -21.82
C MET A 264 -16.50 7.63 -20.84
N SER A 265 -17.24 7.00 -19.93
CA SER A 265 -18.22 7.69 -19.07
C SER A 265 -17.57 8.60 -18.03
N LEU A 266 -16.39 8.23 -17.52
CA LEU A 266 -15.66 8.98 -16.49
C LEU A 266 -14.65 9.98 -17.05
N PHE A 267 -13.98 9.64 -18.16
CA PHE A 267 -12.84 10.41 -18.68
C PHE A 267 -13.03 10.90 -20.12
N ASN A 268 -14.16 10.57 -20.77
CA ASN A 268 -14.38 10.82 -22.19
C ASN A 268 -13.27 10.21 -23.08
N VAL A 269 -12.75 9.05 -22.68
CA VAL A 269 -11.66 8.35 -23.37
C VAL A 269 -12.20 7.15 -24.12
N HIS A 270 -11.92 7.08 -25.42
CA HIS A 270 -12.28 5.93 -26.24
C HIS A 270 -11.26 4.81 -26.09
N VAL A 271 -11.73 3.63 -25.67
CA VAL A 271 -10.91 2.43 -25.50
C VAL A 271 -11.46 1.36 -26.41
N GLU A 272 -10.62 0.77 -27.24
CA GLU A 272 -10.98 -0.31 -28.15
C GLU A 272 -10.11 -1.53 -27.90
N SER A 273 -10.60 -2.69 -28.34
CA SER A 273 -9.82 -3.92 -28.39
C SER A 273 -9.86 -4.47 -29.81
N ALA A 274 -8.70 -4.72 -30.39
CA ALA A 274 -8.56 -5.41 -31.67
C ALA A 274 -7.65 -6.63 -31.49
N GLY A 275 -8.18 -7.81 -31.76
CA GLY A 275 -7.48 -9.07 -31.50
C GLY A 275 -7.13 -9.21 -30.02
N GLN A 276 -5.84 -9.38 -29.72
CA GLN A 276 -5.33 -9.59 -28.36
C GLN A 276 -4.79 -8.31 -27.71
N VAL A 277 -5.12 -7.13 -28.26
CA VAL A 277 -4.57 -5.85 -27.80
C VAL A 277 -5.67 -4.82 -27.57
N ARG A 278 -5.63 -4.19 -26.40
CA ARG A 278 -6.42 -3.02 -26.02
C ARG A 278 -5.59 -1.75 -26.23
N TYR A 279 -6.20 -0.73 -26.80
CA TYR A 279 -5.58 0.58 -27.02
C TYR A 279 -6.56 1.72 -26.71
N VAL A 280 -6.01 2.89 -26.41
CA VAL A 280 -6.75 4.14 -26.28
C VAL A 280 -6.72 4.85 -27.63
N VAL A 281 -7.89 5.30 -28.11
CA VAL A 281 -8.02 6.04 -29.38
C VAL A 281 -8.13 7.53 -29.07
N LEU A 282 -7.25 8.32 -29.67
CA LEU A 282 -7.29 9.77 -29.64
C LEU A 282 -8.21 10.29 -30.75
N ASN A 283 -8.67 11.54 -30.63
CA ASN A 283 -9.69 12.13 -31.52
C ASN A 283 -9.36 12.01 -33.03
N GLU A 284 -8.08 12.02 -33.41
CA GLU A 284 -7.63 11.90 -34.80
C GLU A 284 -7.29 10.44 -35.22
N GLY A 285 -7.79 9.45 -34.47
CA GLY A 285 -7.59 8.03 -34.73
C GLY A 285 -6.22 7.47 -34.30
N ALA A 286 -5.31 8.32 -33.81
CA ALA A 286 -4.04 7.87 -33.24
C ALA A 286 -4.29 6.94 -32.05
N LYS A 287 -3.52 5.85 -31.96
CA LYS A 287 -3.70 4.80 -30.95
C LYS A 287 -2.55 4.81 -29.95
N LEU A 288 -2.88 4.88 -28.66
CA LEU A 288 -1.93 4.74 -27.57
C LEU A 288 -2.01 3.32 -26.99
N LEU A 289 -0.87 2.67 -26.86
CA LEU A 289 -0.76 1.33 -26.29
C LEU A 289 -0.36 1.41 -24.80
N PRO A 290 -1.16 0.86 -23.87
CA PRO A 290 -0.74 0.72 -22.47
C PRO A 290 0.50 -0.18 -22.35
N SER A 291 1.54 0.24 -21.63
CA SER A 291 2.74 -0.58 -21.42
C SER A 291 3.46 -0.24 -20.10
N PRO A 292 3.44 -1.15 -19.09
CA PRO A 292 2.56 -2.33 -18.97
C PRO A 292 1.09 -1.94 -18.69
N GLU A 293 0.89 -0.73 -18.18
CA GLU A 293 -0.40 -0.17 -17.78
C GLU A 293 -0.46 1.31 -18.18
N MET A 294 -1.68 1.83 -18.27
CA MET A 294 -1.97 3.24 -18.50
C MET A 294 -2.94 3.72 -17.45
N THR A 295 -2.77 4.95 -16.97
CA THR A 295 -3.68 5.57 -15.99
C THR A 295 -4.40 6.75 -16.64
N LEU A 296 -5.72 6.69 -16.65
CA LEU A 296 -6.60 7.80 -17.00
C LEU A 296 -6.88 8.62 -15.72
N LYS A 297 -6.88 9.95 -15.87
CA LYS A 297 -7.09 10.94 -14.80
C LYS A 297 -7.79 12.16 -15.38
N GLY A 298 -8.32 13.01 -14.49
CA GLY A 298 -9.00 14.24 -14.90
C GLY A 298 -10.48 13.99 -15.17
N ALA A 299 -11.18 13.39 -14.21
CA ALA A 299 -12.62 13.20 -14.30
C ALA A 299 -13.35 14.52 -14.06
N LEU A 300 -14.48 14.72 -14.77
CA LEU A 300 -15.38 15.85 -14.55
C LEU A 300 -16.37 15.53 -13.42
N ASP A 301 -16.74 16.55 -12.65
CA ASP A 301 -17.69 16.40 -11.53
C ASP A 301 -19.02 15.78 -11.97
N GLU A 302 -19.57 16.23 -13.11
CA GLU A 302 -20.78 15.67 -13.72
C GLU A 302 -20.64 14.18 -14.11
N ALA A 303 -19.46 13.78 -14.58
CA ALA A 303 -19.17 12.41 -14.98
C ALA A 303 -19.10 11.48 -13.77
N ILE A 304 -18.50 11.98 -12.67
CA ILE A 304 -18.44 11.29 -11.38
C ILE A 304 -19.84 11.10 -10.81
N VAL A 305 -20.65 12.16 -10.74
CA VAL A 305 -22.03 12.07 -10.22
C VAL A 305 -22.85 11.08 -11.03
N ARG A 306 -22.78 11.16 -12.36
CA ARG A 306 -23.54 10.29 -13.27
C ARG A 306 -23.13 8.82 -13.17
N THR A 307 -21.85 8.53 -12.95
CA THR A 307 -21.30 7.18 -13.06
C THR A 307 -21.10 6.50 -11.70
N LEU A 308 -20.62 7.24 -10.70
CA LEU A 308 -20.30 6.72 -9.36
C LEU A 308 -21.35 7.13 -8.31
N GLY A 309 -22.26 8.03 -8.65
CA GLY A 309 -23.34 8.48 -7.79
C GLY A 309 -22.97 9.68 -6.90
N PRO A 310 -24.00 10.33 -6.32
CA PRO A 310 -23.84 11.55 -5.52
C PRO A 310 -23.11 11.31 -4.19
N GLU A 311 -23.24 10.11 -3.60
CA GLU A 311 -22.57 9.78 -2.35
C GLU A 311 -21.04 9.73 -2.50
N ILE A 312 -20.55 9.02 -3.52
CA ILE A 312 -19.12 8.99 -3.86
C ILE A 312 -18.61 10.38 -4.20
N TYR A 313 -19.37 11.12 -5.01
CA TYR A 313 -19.03 12.49 -5.36
C TYR A 313 -18.88 13.40 -4.12
N GLY A 314 -19.84 13.34 -3.20
CA GLY A 314 -19.78 14.11 -1.94
C GLY A 314 -18.56 13.74 -1.09
N ALA A 315 -18.22 12.45 -1.03
CA ALA A 315 -17.02 11.99 -0.35
C ALA A 315 -15.71 12.47 -1.03
N ILE A 316 -15.67 12.56 -2.35
CA ILE A 316 -14.54 13.13 -3.11
C ILE A 316 -14.40 14.63 -2.85
N GLN A 317 -15.51 15.38 -2.89
CA GLN A 317 -15.49 16.83 -2.67
C GLN A 317 -15.02 17.20 -1.27
N ALA A 318 -15.26 16.34 -0.27
CA ALA A 318 -14.75 16.51 1.07
C ALA A 318 -13.24 16.19 1.24
N SER A 319 -12.57 15.62 0.22
CA SER A 319 -11.17 15.21 0.31
C SER A 319 -10.20 16.40 0.31
N ARG A 320 -9.08 16.27 1.03
CA ARG A 320 -8.01 17.27 1.01
C ARG A 320 -7.36 17.41 -0.37
N MET A 321 -7.30 16.33 -1.13
CA MET A 321 -6.80 16.33 -2.51
C MET A 321 -7.68 17.20 -3.42
N ARG A 322 -9.01 17.01 -3.42
CA ARG A 322 -9.93 17.81 -4.25
C ARG A 322 -9.90 19.28 -3.87
N ARG A 323 -9.85 19.59 -2.56
CA ARG A 323 -9.73 20.97 -2.08
C ARG A 323 -8.49 21.66 -2.66
N LYS A 324 -7.35 20.97 -2.59
CA LYS A 324 -6.09 21.48 -3.14
C LYS A 324 -6.18 21.68 -4.66
N GLU A 325 -6.78 20.75 -5.39
CA GLU A 325 -6.99 20.89 -6.84
C GLU A 325 -7.79 22.16 -7.18
N LEU A 326 -8.86 22.44 -6.41
CA LEU A 326 -9.67 23.64 -6.60
C LEU A 326 -8.90 24.92 -6.24
N GLU A 327 -8.09 24.90 -5.18
CA GLU A 327 -7.18 26.00 -4.82
C GLU A 327 -6.15 26.29 -5.93
N GLU A 328 -5.73 25.25 -6.66
CA GLU A 328 -4.84 25.34 -7.82
C GLU A 328 -5.58 25.70 -9.14
N GLY A 329 -6.90 25.88 -9.11
CA GLY A 329 -7.71 26.21 -10.29
C GLY A 329 -8.02 25.03 -11.22
N ASN A 330 -7.84 23.79 -10.75
CA ASN A 330 -8.11 22.59 -11.54
C ASN A 330 -9.60 22.21 -11.48
N ASN A 331 -10.29 22.41 -12.61
CA ASN A 331 -11.72 22.09 -12.73
C ASN A 331 -11.98 20.58 -12.86
N VAL A 332 -11.02 19.82 -13.39
CA VAL A 332 -11.04 18.35 -13.42
C VAL A 332 -10.33 17.79 -12.20
N THR A 333 -10.72 16.59 -11.75
CA THR A 333 -10.13 15.97 -10.56
C THR A 333 -9.28 14.73 -10.89
N GLU A 334 -8.16 14.60 -10.19
CA GLU A 334 -7.37 13.36 -10.13
C GLU A 334 -7.79 12.45 -8.97
N CYS A 335 -8.75 12.87 -8.13
CA CYS A 335 -9.32 12.02 -7.09
C CYS A 335 -9.99 10.77 -7.65
N VAL A 336 -10.36 10.77 -8.93
CA VAL A 336 -10.79 9.58 -9.67
C VAL A 336 -9.74 9.27 -10.73
N SER A 337 -9.26 8.02 -10.72
CA SER A 337 -8.34 7.53 -11.74
C SER A 337 -8.67 6.11 -12.13
N MET A 338 -8.37 5.74 -13.36
CA MET A 338 -8.60 4.39 -13.86
C MET A 338 -7.32 3.83 -14.45
N MET A 339 -6.94 2.63 -14.03
CA MET A 339 -5.76 1.92 -14.52
C MET A 339 -6.19 0.73 -15.37
N LEU A 340 -5.65 0.64 -16.58
CA LEU A 340 -5.94 -0.42 -17.54
C LEU A 340 -4.66 -0.92 -18.21
N THR A 341 -4.67 -2.17 -18.69
CA THR A 341 -3.55 -2.80 -19.39
C THR A 341 -3.85 -2.95 -20.88
N SER A 342 -2.84 -3.34 -21.66
CA SER A 342 -3.00 -3.66 -23.08
C SER A 342 -3.69 -5.00 -23.33
N ARG A 343 -3.96 -5.80 -22.28
CA ARG A 343 -4.58 -7.12 -22.42
C ARG A 343 -6.11 -6.98 -22.37
N PRO A 344 -6.84 -7.38 -23.42
CA PRO A 344 -8.29 -7.15 -23.50
C PRO A 344 -9.09 -8.04 -22.54
N ASN A 345 -8.53 -9.17 -22.12
CA ASN A 345 -9.12 -10.08 -21.12
C ASN A 345 -8.84 -9.67 -19.67
N GLU A 346 -8.17 -8.54 -19.45
CA GLU A 346 -7.96 -8.00 -18.11
C GLU A 346 -8.91 -6.86 -17.83
N GLY A 347 -9.43 -6.85 -16.61
CA GLY A 347 -10.22 -5.75 -16.08
C GLY A 347 -9.46 -4.43 -15.99
N ALA A 348 -10.08 -3.48 -15.30
CA ALA A 348 -9.43 -2.24 -14.88
C ALA A 348 -9.53 -2.05 -13.37
N ILE A 349 -8.81 -1.07 -12.85
CA ILE A 349 -8.94 -0.64 -11.46
C ILE A 349 -9.32 0.82 -11.46
N ILE A 350 -10.44 1.15 -10.83
CA ILE A 350 -10.80 2.54 -10.55
C ILE A 350 -10.37 2.86 -9.13
N ASN A 351 -9.58 3.90 -8.96
CA ASN A 351 -9.15 4.39 -7.65
C ASN A 351 -9.83 5.72 -7.35
N LEU A 352 -10.36 5.83 -6.13
CA LEU A 352 -11.07 6.98 -5.60
C LEU A 352 -10.34 7.50 -4.36
N SER A 353 -10.06 8.81 -4.33
CA SER A 353 -9.55 9.51 -3.16
C SER A 353 -10.72 10.20 -2.47
N LEU A 354 -11.08 9.69 -1.30
CA LEU A 354 -12.23 10.14 -0.51
C LEU A 354 -11.74 10.90 0.73
N GLY A 355 -12.56 11.84 1.21
CA GLY A 355 -12.36 12.46 2.52
C GLY A 355 -12.61 11.46 3.64
N LEU A 356 -11.91 11.64 4.78
CA LEU A 356 -11.92 10.67 5.89
C LEU A 356 -13.33 10.29 6.37
N LYS A 357 -14.20 11.29 6.59
CA LYS A 357 -15.57 11.09 7.09
C LYS A 357 -16.43 10.31 6.09
N GLY A 358 -16.40 10.70 4.81
CA GLY A 358 -17.15 10.03 3.75
C GLY A 358 -16.64 8.61 3.52
N GLY A 359 -15.32 8.43 3.50
CA GLY A 359 -14.69 7.11 3.42
C GLY A 359 -15.11 6.18 4.56
N ALA A 360 -15.12 6.67 5.80
CA ALA A 360 -15.55 5.87 6.97
C ALA A 360 -17.05 5.53 6.93
N GLN A 361 -17.90 6.39 6.37
CA GLN A 361 -19.33 6.10 6.19
C GLN A 361 -19.55 5.02 5.13
N ILE A 362 -18.89 5.14 3.98
CA ILE A 362 -18.93 4.15 2.90
C ILE A 362 -18.38 2.81 3.39
N GLN A 363 -17.27 2.83 4.15
CA GLN A 363 -16.69 1.62 4.75
C GLN A 363 -17.71 0.83 5.58
N LYS A 364 -18.50 1.52 6.42
CA LYS A 364 -19.51 0.87 7.26
C LYS A 364 -20.60 0.16 6.46
N LYS A 365 -20.93 0.66 5.27
CA LYS A 365 -21.87 0.01 4.35
C LYS A 365 -21.24 -1.19 3.66
N LEU A 366 -19.98 -1.06 3.24
CA LEU A 366 -19.30 -2.07 2.43
C LEU A 366 -18.85 -3.30 3.21
N TYR A 367 -18.49 -3.14 4.48
CA TYR A 367 -17.89 -4.20 5.30
C TYR A 367 -18.80 -4.57 6.48
N THR A 368 -20.06 -4.85 6.16
CA THR A 368 -21.10 -5.37 7.06
C THR A 368 -21.05 -6.88 7.21
#